data_AF-A0A410RFZ1-F1
#
_entry.id   AF-A0A410RFZ1-F1
#
_cell.length_a   1.000
_cell.length_b   1.000
_cell.length_c   1.000
_cell.angle_alpha   90.00
_cell.angle_beta   90.00
_cell.angle_gamma   90.00
#
_symmetry.space_group_name_H-M   'P 1'
#
loop_
_entity.id
_entity.type
_entity.pdbx_description
1 polymer ?
#
loop_
_entity_poly.entity_id
_entity_poly.type
_entity_poly.pdbx_seq_one_letter_code
_entity_poly.pdbx_strand_id
1 'polypeptide(L)'
;MKGGTRAWATVFLAAFVVVAADHHVEHHGDDHDHTEEFDQLDDRIDHLTARFVNLEDRINSRIDPARISRARSLEHRVSKVEGSLCGEHYFQCGGDDPECISDLFVCDGHKDCHNGNDEAHCELPIHAGDVFSGHMIFDTCTKRKPDVMSFEIQDVETPTYFTAYSIVHGVMHMEYEDHGVKGDVALPFTGMWEQGSHRLYIEPPEADQLALVCFFDGWNMDQCEGRIKHALTREICAKLIFVRKH
;
A
#
# COMPACT_ATOMS: atom_id res chain seq x y z
N MET A 1 39.39 -53.05 27.38
CA MET A 1 39.85 -54.19 28.20
C MET A 1 38.87 -54.41 29.32
N LYS A 2 38.30 -55.62 29.40
CA LYS A 2 37.60 -56.27 30.54
C LYS A 2 36.44 -55.47 31.18
N GLY A 3 35.28 -56.02 31.47
CA GLY A 3 34.83 -57.39 31.64
C GLY A 3 33.59 -57.29 32.54
N GLY A 4 32.52 -58.00 32.21
CA GLY A 4 31.28 -57.95 32.99
C GLY A 4 31.33 -58.80 34.25
N THR A 5 30.28 -58.70 35.06
CA THR A 5 29.66 -59.84 35.76
C THR A 5 28.25 -59.46 36.21
N ARG A 6 27.38 -60.47 36.15
CA ARG A 6 25.94 -60.45 36.40
C ARG A 6 25.62 -60.87 37.84
N ALA A 7 24.39 -60.48 38.24
CA ALA A 7 23.49 -61.12 39.20
C ALA A 7 23.83 -60.89 40.70
N TRP A 8 22.89 -60.70 41.63
CA TRP A 8 21.62 -61.38 41.90
C TRP A 8 20.61 -60.45 42.60
N ALA A 9 19.32 -60.73 42.44
CA ALA A 9 18.36 -61.00 43.53
C ALA A 9 16.94 -60.56 43.17
N THR A 10 16.06 -61.56 43.12
CA THR A 10 14.61 -61.54 42.95
C THR A 10 13.87 -60.90 44.12
N VAL A 11 12.82 -60.12 43.86
CA VAL A 11 11.67 -59.98 44.77
C VAL A 11 10.38 -59.97 43.95
N PHE A 12 9.52 -60.95 44.27
CA PHE A 12 8.14 -61.09 43.83
C PHE A 12 7.31 -59.86 44.20
N LEU A 13 6.45 -59.39 43.29
CA LEU A 13 5.34 -58.52 43.66
C LEU A 13 4.05 -59.06 43.03
N ALA A 14 3.20 -59.54 43.92
CA ALA A 14 1.89 -60.13 43.65
C ALA A 14 0.93 -59.06 43.11
N ALA A 15 0.16 -59.43 42.08
CA ALA A 15 -0.97 -58.66 41.61
C ALA A 15 -2.11 -58.74 42.64
N PHE A 16 -2.35 -57.65 43.35
CA PHE A 16 -3.59 -57.45 44.09
C PHE A 16 -4.63 -56.86 43.13
N VAL A 17 -5.61 -57.68 42.75
CA VAL A 17 -6.84 -57.21 42.12
C VAL A 17 -7.67 -56.53 43.20
N VAL A 18 -7.79 -55.21 43.14
CA VAL A 18 -8.71 -54.46 43.98
C VAL A 18 -10.10 -54.59 43.35
N VAL A 19 -10.96 -55.39 43.96
CA VAL A 19 -12.41 -55.35 43.71
C VAL A 19 -12.93 -54.11 44.43
N ALA A 20 -13.16 -53.02 43.69
CA ALA A 20 -13.95 -51.91 44.18
C ALA A 20 -15.42 -52.34 44.12
N ALA A 21 -16.01 -52.60 45.28
CA ALA A 21 -17.44 -52.78 45.43
C ALA A 21 -18.14 -51.45 45.13
N ASP A 22 -19.14 -51.48 44.25
CA ASP A 22 -20.05 -50.38 43.98
C ASP A 22 -20.74 -49.97 45.29
N HIS A 23 -20.40 -48.79 45.79
CA HIS A 23 -21.11 -48.14 46.88
C HIS A 23 -22.00 -47.06 46.26
N HIS A 24 -23.21 -47.44 45.86
CA HIS A 24 -24.24 -46.48 45.47
C HIS A 24 -24.54 -45.57 46.66
N VAL A 25 -24.02 -44.35 46.62
CA VAL A 25 -24.50 -43.24 47.43
C VAL A 25 -25.67 -42.64 46.65
N GLU A 26 -26.89 -42.94 47.06
CA GLU A 26 -28.09 -42.25 46.55
C GLU A 26 -28.09 -40.82 47.09
N HIS A 27 -27.55 -39.89 46.30
CA HIS A 27 -27.89 -38.49 46.40
C HIS A 27 -29.26 -38.30 45.73
N HIS A 28 -30.32 -38.25 46.53
CA HIS A 28 -31.59 -37.66 46.09
C HIS A 28 -31.41 -36.14 46.03
N GLY A 29 -30.81 -35.67 44.93
CA GLY A 29 -30.95 -34.30 44.44
C GLY A 29 -31.95 -34.31 43.28
N ASP A 30 -32.82 -33.33 43.23
CA ASP A 30 -33.77 -33.11 42.13
C ASP A 30 -32.94 -32.76 40.86
N ASP A 31 -32.52 -33.78 40.10
CA ASP A 31 -31.83 -33.60 38.82
C ASP A 31 -32.86 -33.14 37.78
N HIS A 32 -33.15 -31.84 37.79
CA HIS A 32 -33.87 -31.21 36.69
C HIS A 32 -33.03 -31.31 35.41
N ASP A 33 -33.58 -31.95 34.39
CA ASP A 33 -32.98 -32.06 33.07
C ASP A 33 -33.00 -30.68 32.38
N HIS A 34 -31.88 -29.95 32.50
CA HIS A 34 -31.73 -28.60 31.94
C HIS A 34 -31.24 -28.60 30.47
N THR A 35 -31.14 -29.77 29.82
CA THR A 35 -30.60 -29.89 28.45
C THR A 35 -31.36 -29.03 27.44
N GLU A 36 -32.69 -29.04 27.47
CA GLU A 36 -33.51 -28.20 26.57
C GLU A 36 -33.30 -26.69 26.78
N GLU A 37 -33.01 -26.25 28.01
CA GLU A 37 -32.73 -24.84 28.31
C GLU A 37 -31.35 -24.41 27.78
N PHE A 38 -30.36 -25.30 27.85
CA PHE A 38 -29.04 -25.07 27.27
C PHE A 38 -29.07 -25.07 25.74
N ASP A 39 -29.83 -25.97 25.11
CA ASP A 39 -29.99 -26.01 23.64
C ASP A 39 -30.61 -24.71 23.11
N GLN A 40 -31.64 -24.18 23.79
CA GLN A 40 -32.24 -22.88 23.44
C GLN A 40 -31.26 -21.71 23.60
N LEU A 41 -30.35 -21.80 24.57
CA LEU A 41 -29.32 -20.80 24.77
C LEU A 41 -28.29 -20.84 23.64
N ASP A 42 -27.86 -22.04 23.24
CA ASP A 42 -26.90 -22.25 22.15
C ASP A 42 -27.47 -21.76 20.81
N ASP A 43 -28.72 -22.11 20.47
CA ASP A 43 -29.41 -21.60 19.27
C ASP A 43 -29.45 -20.06 19.24
N ARG A 44 -29.67 -19.44 20.41
CA ARG A 44 -29.69 -17.99 20.54
C ARG A 44 -28.30 -17.39 20.35
N ILE A 45 -27.27 -18.02 20.91
CA ILE A 45 -25.87 -17.59 20.74
C ILE A 45 -25.47 -17.69 19.28
N ASP A 46 -25.85 -18.77 18.58
CA ASP A 46 -25.57 -18.95 17.16
C ASP A 46 -26.26 -17.88 16.31
N HIS A 47 -27.53 -17.58 16.59
CA HIS A 47 -28.25 -16.52 15.88
C HIS A 47 -27.62 -15.13 16.11
N LEU A 48 -27.22 -14.83 17.35
CA LEU A 48 -26.53 -13.59 17.68
C LEU A 48 -25.16 -13.49 17.01
N THR A 49 -24.42 -14.60 16.97
CA THR A 49 -23.12 -14.70 16.31
C THR A 49 -23.26 -14.43 14.81
N ALA A 50 -24.21 -15.09 14.13
CA ALA A 50 -24.48 -14.85 12.72
C ALA A 50 -24.87 -13.39 12.45
N ARG A 51 -25.69 -12.78 13.32
CA ARG A 51 -26.07 -11.36 13.20
C ARG A 51 -24.88 -10.43 13.38
N PHE A 52 -23.98 -10.73 14.32
CA PHE A 52 -22.77 -9.95 14.56
C PHE A 52 -21.83 -9.99 13.36
N VAL A 53 -21.55 -11.19 12.82
CA VAL A 53 -20.71 -11.36 11.62
C VAL A 53 -21.29 -10.59 10.43
N ASN A 54 -22.60 -10.71 10.19
CA ASN A 54 -23.25 -9.96 9.11
C ASN A 54 -23.17 -8.43 9.30
N LEU A 55 -23.16 -7.94 10.54
CA LEU A 55 -22.98 -6.52 10.83
C LEU A 55 -21.52 -6.10 10.59
N GLU A 56 -20.58 -6.91 11.04
CA GLU A 56 -19.14 -6.72 10.81
C GLU A 56 -18.83 -6.64 9.31
N ASP A 57 -19.33 -7.58 8.51
CA ASP A 57 -19.16 -7.57 7.05
C ASP A 57 -19.73 -6.31 6.40
N ARG A 58 -20.89 -5.84 6.89
CA ARG A 58 -21.49 -4.58 6.41
C ARG A 58 -20.64 -3.37 6.76
N ILE A 59 -20.03 -3.34 7.93
CA ILE A 59 -19.11 -2.28 8.34
C ILE A 59 -17.86 -2.35 7.48
N ASN A 60 -17.22 -3.51 7.39
CA ASN A 60 -16.00 -3.75 6.60
C ASN A 60 -16.19 -3.37 5.13
N SER A 61 -17.34 -3.71 4.52
CA SER A 61 -17.64 -3.33 3.13
C SER A 61 -17.79 -1.82 2.90
N ARG A 62 -18.07 -1.04 3.95
CA ARG A 62 -18.20 0.43 3.89
C ARG A 62 -16.88 1.14 4.15
N ILE A 63 -16.05 0.57 5.04
CA ILE A 63 -14.72 1.09 5.38
C ILE A 63 -13.60 0.51 4.50
N ASP A 64 -13.97 -0.31 3.51
CA ASP A 64 -13.04 -0.89 2.54
C ASP A 64 -12.11 0.20 1.94
N PRO A 65 -10.80 0.14 2.20
CA PRO A 65 -9.84 1.12 1.70
C PRO A 65 -9.89 1.28 0.18
N ALA A 66 -10.12 0.19 -0.56
CA ALA A 66 -10.21 0.22 -2.02
C ALA A 66 -11.46 0.96 -2.51
N ARG A 67 -12.57 0.92 -1.74
CA ARG A 67 -13.76 1.73 -2.02
C ARG A 67 -13.49 3.21 -1.75
N ILE A 68 -12.85 3.53 -0.63
CA ILE A 68 -12.53 4.92 -0.24
C ILE A 68 -11.57 5.55 -1.26
N SER A 69 -10.49 4.86 -1.62
CA SER A 69 -9.52 5.33 -2.62
C SER A 69 -10.19 5.63 -3.97
N ARG A 70 -11.07 4.74 -4.46
CA ARG A 70 -11.83 4.99 -5.71
C ARG A 70 -12.75 6.20 -5.63
N ALA A 71 -13.45 6.40 -4.52
CA ALA A 71 -14.32 7.56 -4.33
C ALA A 71 -13.52 8.87 -4.35
N ARG A 72 -12.37 8.88 -3.68
CA ARG A 72 -11.49 10.05 -3.61
C ARG A 72 -10.73 10.31 -4.92
N SER A 73 -10.33 9.28 -5.65
CA SER A 73 -9.80 9.41 -7.02
C SER A 73 -10.84 10.04 -7.96
N LEU A 74 -12.12 9.67 -7.83
CA LEU A 74 -13.20 10.31 -8.57
C LEU A 74 -13.36 11.79 -8.20
N GLU A 75 -13.31 12.12 -6.91
CA GLU A 75 -13.33 13.50 -6.41
C GLU A 75 -12.18 14.34 -6.99
N HIS A 76 -10.95 13.81 -7.00
CA HIS A 76 -9.80 14.46 -7.63
C HIS A 76 -10.05 14.75 -9.11
N ARG A 77 -10.64 13.79 -9.85
CA ARG A 77 -10.98 13.99 -11.28
C ARG A 77 -12.03 15.07 -11.49
N VAL A 78 -13.01 15.18 -10.60
CA VAL A 78 -14.03 16.24 -10.63
C VAL A 78 -13.37 17.59 -10.34
N SER A 79 -12.57 17.69 -9.28
CA SER A 79 -11.83 18.90 -8.90
C SER A 79 -10.93 19.42 -10.04
N LYS A 80 -10.26 18.52 -10.77
CA LYS A 80 -9.45 18.88 -11.96
C LYS A 80 -10.26 19.52 -13.09
N VAL A 81 -11.56 19.21 -13.20
CA VAL A 81 -12.46 19.76 -14.22
C VAL A 81 -13.11 21.06 -13.75
N GLU A 82 -13.53 21.11 -12.49
CA GLU A 82 -14.15 22.30 -11.88
C GLU A 82 -13.14 23.43 -11.65
N GLY A 83 -11.86 23.07 -11.51
CA GLY A 83 -10.79 23.97 -11.12
C GLY A 83 -10.70 24.05 -9.60
N SER A 84 -9.49 24.01 -9.05
CA SER A 84 -9.29 24.26 -7.63
C SER A 84 -9.41 25.77 -7.35
N LEU A 85 -9.91 26.12 -6.17
CA LEU A 85 -9.90 27.51 -5.67
C LEU A 85 -8.47 28.00 -5.38
N CYS A 86 -7.50 27.08 -5.32
CA CYS A 86 -6.10 27.37 -5.08
C CYS A 86 -5.33 27.57 -6.40
N GLY A 87 -4.32 28.44 -6.40
CA GLY A 87 -3.47 28.66 -7.56
C GLY A 87 -2.59 27.44 -7.91
N GLU A 88 -1.84 27.53 -9.00
CA GLU A 88 -0.77 26.57 -9.27
C GLU A 88 0.24 26.60 -8.11
N HIS A 89 0.72 25.42 -7.69
CA HIS A 89 1.66 25.24 -6.57
C HIS A 89 1.08 25.49 -5.16
N TYR A 90 -0.24 25.40 -5.03
CA TYR A 90 -0.93 25.46 -3.75
C TYR A 90 -1.72 24.18 -3.48
N PHE A 91 -1.61 23.71 -2.24
CA PHE A 91 -2.35 22.60 -1.68
C PHE A 91 -3.66 23.09 -1.04
N GLN A 92 -4.75 22.36 -1.29
CA GLN A 92 -6.05 22.63 -0.69
C GLN A 92 -6.21 21.78 0.57
N CYS A 93 -6.27 22.45 1.74
CA CYS A 93 -6.43 21.80 3.04
C CYS A 93 -7.75 21.01 3.13
N GLY A 94 -8.75 21.34 2.32
CA GLY A 94 -10.06 20.69 2.30
C GLY A 94 -10.90 21.01 3.53
N GLY A 95 -11.97 20.24 3.74
CA GLY A 95 -12.94 20.50 4.81
C GLY A 95 -13.98 21.57 4.45
N ASP A 96 -14.71 22.05 5.46
CA ASP A 96 -15.81 23.00 5.29
C ASP A 96 -15.35 24.46 5.08
N ASP A 97 -14.09 24.76 5.44
CA ASP A 97 -13.45 26.07 5.23
C ASP A 97 -12.22 25.89 4.33
N PRO A 98 -12.33 26.18 3.02
CA PRO A 98 -11.26 25.92 2.07
C PRO A 98 -10.08 26.86 2.31
N GLU A 99 -8.93 26.27 2.62
CA GLU A 99 -7.66 26.97 2.86
C GLU A 99 -6.61 26.50 1.85
N CYS A 100 -5.81 27.44 1.37
CA CYS A 100 -4.74 27.18 0.40
C CYS A 100 -3.39 27.49 1.03
N ILE A 101 -2.51 26.48 1.12
CA ILE A 101 -1.13 26.63 1.57
C ILE A 101 -0.17 26.30 0.41
N SER A 102 1.10 26.67 0.54
CA SER A 102 2.12 26.32 -0.45
C SER A 102 2.35 24.81 -0.49
N ASP A 103 2.58 24.22 -1.67
CA ASP A 103 2.97 22.80 -1.79
C ASP A 103 4.24 22.47 -0.97
N LEU A 104 5.08 23.47 -0.69
CA LEU A 104 6.29 23.34 0.12
C LEU A 104 6.04 23.11 1.61
N PHE A 105 4.84 23.42 2.10
CA PHE A 105 4.43 23.26 3.50
C PHE A 105 3.64 21.97 3.73
N VAL A 106 3.48 21.14 2.69
CA VAL A 106 2.84 19.84 2.87
C VAL A 106 3.89 18.85 3.37
N CYS A 107 3.60 18.21 4.51
CA CYS A 107 4.47 17.21 5.13
C CYS A 107 5.85 17.74 5.48
N ASP A 108 5.94 18.99 5.95
CA ASP A 108 7.18 19.59 6.41
C ASP A 108 7.41 19.37 7.92
N GLY A 109 6.45 18.74 8.61
CA GLY A 109 6.49 18.47 10.04
C GLY A 109 5.84 19.56 10.89
N HIS A 110 5.31 20.61 10.26
CA HIS A 110 4.59 21.70 10.90
C HIS A 110 3.14 21.73 10.40
N LYS A 111 2.23 21.99 11.34
CA LYS A 111 0.81 22.14 11.01
C LYS A 111 0.55 23.55 10.50
N ASP A 112 0.39 23.69 9.19
CA ASP A 112 0.05 24.93 8.49
C ASP A 112 -1.45 25.01 8.16
N CYS A 113 -2.10 23.90 7.79
CA CYS A 113 -3.56 23.90 7.65
C CYS A 113 -4.25 24.00 9.02
N HIS A 114 -5.35 24.75 9.11
CA HIS A 114 -6.13 24.84 10.36
C HIS A 114 -6.64 23.46 10.82
N ASN A 115 -7.05 22.62 9.86
CA ASN A 115 -7.50 21.25 10.09
C ASN A 115 -6.34 20.24 10.26
N GLY A 116 -5.11 20.60 9.88
CA GLY A 116 -3.91 19.76 9.94
C GLY A 116 -3.84 18.66 8.89
N ASN A 117 -4.56 18.81 7.78
CA ASN A 117 -4.61 17.82 6.71
C ASN A 117 -3.30 17.72 5.90
N ASP A 118 -2.54 18.81 5.86
CA ASP A 118 -1.17 18.89 5.32
C ASP A 118 -0.21 17.90 5.97
N GLU A 119 -0.39 17.59 7.27
CA GLU A 119 0.46 16.67 8.02
C GLU A 119 -0.19 15.28 8.25
N ALA A 120 -1.38 15.05 7.71
CA ALA A 120 -2.15 13.84 7.99
C ALA A 120 -1.76 12.62 7.12
N HIS A 121 -1.24 12.85 5.91
CA HIS A 121 -0.99 11.81 4.91
C HIS A 121 0.41 11.95 4.28
N CYS A 122 1.44 11.77 5.10
CA CYS A 122 2.85 11.96 4.71
C CYS A 122 3.60 10.65 4.43
N GLU A 123 2.86 9.56 4.23
CA GLU A 123 3.45 8.28 3.84
C GLU A 123 3.96 8.39 2.40
N LEU A 124 5.23 8.05 2.20
CA LEU A 124 5.85 8.03 0.90
C LEU A 124 5.30 6.84 0.09
N PRO A 125 4.64 7.05 -1.05
CA PRO A 125 4.00 5.97 -1.80
C PRO A 125 4.96 5.16 -2.67
N ILE A 126 6.20 5.63 -2.82
CA ILE A 126 7.24 5.02 -3.64
C ILE A 126 8.36 4.47 -2.74
N HIS A 127 8.77 3.23 -3.00
CA HIS A 127 9.70 2.46 -2.20
C HIS A 127 10.74 1.79 -3.11
N ALA A 128 11.90 1.49 -2.55
CA ALA A 128 12.91 0.68 -3.22
C ALA A 128 12.32 -0.68 -3.66
N GLY A 129 12.55 -1.05 -4.91
CA GLY A 129 12.01 -2.25 -5.57
C GLY A 129 10.71 -2.01 -6.34
N ASP A 130 10.09 -0.84 -6.23
CA ASP A 130 8.87 -0.53 -6.99
C ASP A 130 9.18 -0.40 -8.49
N VAL A 131 8.42 -1.13 -9.31
CA VAL A 131 8.53 -1.08 -10.77
C VAL A 131 7.25 -0.52 -11.37
N PHE A 132 7.37 0.52 -12.18
CA PHE A 132 6.25 1.10 -12.92
C PHE A 132 6.45 0.85 -14.40
N SER A 133 5.42 0.32 -15.05
CA SER A 133 5.42 0.03 -16.49
C SER A 133 4.44 0.94 -17.19
N GLY A 134 4.93 1.70 -18.18
CA GLY A 134 4.19 2.72 -18.88
C GLY A 134 4.05 2.43 -20.37
N HIS A 135 2.83 2.56 -20.88
CA HIS A 135 2.54 2.47 -22.31
C HIS A 135 2.54 3.87 -22.92
N MET A 136 3.21 4.03 -24.05
CA MET A 136 3.29 5.28 -24.79
C MET A 136 1.94 5.60 -25.45
N ILE A 137 1.39 6.79 -25.17
CA ILE A 137 0.18 7.31 -25.82
C ILE A 137 0.55 8.07 -27.09
N PHE A 138 1.55 8.95 -26.98
CA PHE A 138 2.15 9.64 -28.11
C PHE A 138 3.59 10.01 -27.78
N ASP A 139 4.42 10.11 -28.82
CA ASP A 139 5.83 10.50 -28.70
C ASP A 139 6.28 11.26 -29.96
N THR A 140 6.63 12.53 -29.78
CA THR A 140 7.20 13.37 -30.85
C THR A 140 8.69 13.68 -30.68
N CYS A 141 9.29 13.41 -29.51
CA CYS A 141 10.64 13.87 -29.16
C CYS A 141 11.66 12.79 -28.80
N THR A 142 11.28 11.62 -28.29
CA THR A 142 12.29 10.65 -27.84
C THR A 142 13.05 10.09 -29.04
N LYS A 143 14.33 9.79 -28.85
CA LYS A 143 15.21 9.26 -29.91
C LYS A 143 14.80 7.86 -30.35
N ARG A 144 14.36 7.03 -29.41
CA ARG A 144 14.17 5.58 -29.57
C ARG A 144 12.73 5.17 -29.85
N LYS A 145 11.76 6.09 -29.69
CA LYS A 145 10.32 5.83 -29.90
C LYS A 145 9.83 4.51 -29.27
N PRO A 146 10.07 4.30 -27.96
CA PRO A 146 9.66 3.06 -27.32
C PRO A 146 8.14 2.97 -27.18
N ASP A 147 7.56 1.79 -27.41
CA ASP A 147 6.14 1.52 -27.15
C ASP A 147 5.86 1.39 -25.64
N VAL A 148 6.84 0.84 -24.92
CA VAL A 148 6.80 0.60 -23.47
C VAL A 148 8.07 1.14 -22.83
N MET A 149 7.89 1.86 -21.74
CA MET A 149 8.97 2.36 -20.89
C MET A 149 8.64 1.96 -19.45
N SER A 150 9.61 1.48 -18.70
CA SER A 150 9.45 1.22 -17.27
C SER A 150 10.52 1.92 -16.46
N PHE A 151 10.20 2.25 -15.22
CA PHE A 151 11.20 2.70 -14.26
C PHE A 151 11.12 1.86 -12.99
N GLU A 152 12.28 1.54 -12.44
CA GLU A 152 12.45 0.84 -11.17
C GLU A 152 13.07 1.82 -10.17
N ILE A 153 12.47 1.91 -8.99
CA ILE A 153 12.97 2.68 -7.87
C ILE A 153 14.02 1.83 -7.16
N GLN A 154 15.26 2.31 -7.08
CA GLN A 154 16.34 1.61 -6.39
C GLN A 154 16.47 2.05 -4.94
N ASP A 155 16.30 3.35 -4.70
CA ASP A 155 16.48 3.96 -3.38
C ASP A 155 15.68 5.26 -3.28
N VAL A 156 15.25 5.58 -2.06
CA VAL A 156 14.57 6.84 -1.75
C VAL A 156 15.09 7.41 -0.45
N GLU A 157 15.67 8.61 -0.52
CA GLU A 157 16.22 9.33 0.62
C GLU A 157 15.37 10.56 0.94
N THR A 158 14.88 10.67 2.18
CA THR A 158 14.15 11.86 2.64
C THR A 158 15.01 12.62 3.65
N PRO A 159 15.46 13.85 3.33
CA PRO A 159 16.23 14.66 4.27
C PRO A 159 15.41 15.01 5.51
N THR A 160 16.00 14.86 6.70
CA THR A 160 15.31 15.12 7.98
C THR A 160 14.93 16.59 8.21
N TYR A 161 15.56 17.51 7.49
CA TYR A 161 15.31 18.96 7.58
C TYR A 161 14.39 19.47 6.47
N PHE A 162 14.00 18.60 5.52
CA PHE A 162 13.19 19.00 4.37
C PHE A 162 12.41 17.80 3.84
N THR A 163 11.33 17.46 4.55
CA THR A 163 10.50 16.27 4.30
C THR A 163 9.43 16.48 3.22
N ALA A 164 9.21 17.71 2.77
CA ALA A 164 8.33 18.02 1.64
C ALA A 164 8.82 17.41 0.30
N TYR A 165 10.10 17.05 0.23
CA TYR A 165 10.70 16.38 -0.93
C TYR A 165 11.54 15.18 -0.53
N SER A 166 11.46 14.12 -1.33
CA SER A 166 12.34 12.96 -1.22
C SER A 166 13.17 12.82 -2.49
N ILE A 167 14.47 12.54 -2.35
CA ILE A 167 15.37 12.25 -3.45
C ILE A 167 15.18 10.80 -3.84
N VAL A 168 14.97 10.54 -5.13
CA VAL A 168 14.66 9.23 -5.67
C VAL A 168 15.76 8.83 -6.64
N HIS A 169 16.36 7.66 -6.42
CA HIS A 169 17.30 7.06 -7.35
C HIS A 169 16.69 5.82 -7.97
N GLY A 170 16.87 5.67 -9.28
CA GLY A 170 16.27 4.56 -9.98
C GLY A 170 16.90 4.31 -11.35
N VAL A 171 16.35 3.33 -12.05
CA VAL A 171 16.77 2.99 -13.41
C VAL A 171 15.56 2.93 -14.31
N MET A 172 15.65 3.58 -15.45
CA MET A 172 14.66 3.55 -16.51
C MET A 172 15.05 2.48 -17.54
N HIS A 173 14.15 1.55 -17.80
CA HIS A 173 14.28 0.52 -18.81
C HIS A 173 13.38 0.84 -20.01
N MET A 174 13.94 0.75 -21.21
CA MET A 174 13.20 0.90 -22.45
C MET A 174 13.58 -0.20 -23.43
N GLU A 175 12.56 -0.82 -24.00
CA GLU A 175 12.69 -1.69 -25.16
C GLU A 175 12.40 -0.84 -26.40
N TYR A 176 13.25 -0.92 -27.41
CA TYR A 176 13.06 -0.20 -28.67
C TYR A 176 13.39 -1.08 -29.86
N GLU A 177 12.78 -0.75 -30.99
CA GLU A 177 13.07 -1.40 -32.27
C GLU A 177 13.54 -0.36 -33.27
N ASP A 178 14.77 -0.50 -33.76
CA ASP A 178 15.35 0.37 -34.77
C ASP A 178 15.72 -0.46 -36.01
N HIS A 179 15.11 -0.14 -37.16
CA HIS A 179 15.31 -0.85 -38.42
C HIS A 179 15.21 -2.39 -38.34
N GLY A 180 14.30 -2.91 -37.49
CA GLY A 180 14.09 -4.35 -37.27
C GLY A 180 15.04 -5.00 -36.27
N VAL A 181 15.91 -4.20 -35.62
CA VAL A 181 16.77 -4.64 -34.53
C VAL A 181 16.15 -4.21 -33.21
N LYS A 182 15.86 -5.19 -32.34
CA LYS A 182 15.43 -4.94 -30.97
C LYS A 182 16.63 -4.61 -30.10
N GLY A 183 16.52 -3.57 -29.30
CA GLY A 183 17.50 -3.17 -28.31
C GLY A 183 16.84 -2.85 -26.98
N ASP A 184 17.63 -3.02 -25.92
CA ASP A 184 17.26 -2.71 -24.55
C ASP A 184 18.23 -1.66 -24.02
N VAL A 185 17.72 -0.65 -23.34
CA VAL A 185 18.55 0.36 -22.66
C VAL A 185 18.09 0.52 -21.23
N ALA A 186 19.07 0.64 -20.33
CA ALA A 186 18.88 0.95 -18.92
C ALA A 186 19.60 2.27 -18.61
N LEU A 187 18.85 3.29 -18.23
CA LEU A 187 19.35 4.63 -17.92
C LEU A 187 19.16 4.91 -16.43
N PRO A 188 20.24 5.06 -15.64
CA PRO A 188 20.09 5.51 -14.26
C PRO A 188 19.56 6.94 -14.24
N PHE A 189 18.71 7.24 -13.26
CA PHE A 189 18.17 8.58 -13.08
C PHE A 189 18.20 9.00 -11.62
N THR A 190 18.24 10.31 -11.44
CA THR A 190 17.90 10.98 -10.18
C THR A 190 16.58 11.70 -10.38
N GLY A 191 15.74 11.65 -9.37
CA GLY A 191 14.46 12.31 -9.34
C GLY A 191 14.13 12.87 -7.97
N MET A 192 13.02 13.59 -7.92
CA MET A 192 12.47 14.18 -6.72
C MET A 192 11.01 13.82 -6.63
N TRP A 193 10.61 13.27 -5.49
CA TRP A 193 9.22 13.13 -5.12
C TRP A 193 8.76 14.42 -4.42
N GLU A 194 7.69 15.02 -4.92
CA GLU A 194 7.05 16.19 -4.34
C GLU A 194 5.82 15.74 -3.54
N GLN A 195 5.85 15.90 -2.21
CA GLN A 195 4.77 15.40 -1.37
C GLN A 195 3.47 16.19 -1.57
N GLY A 196 3.54 17.53 -1.62
CA GLY A 196 2.34 18.37 -1.75
C GLY A 196 1.57 18.22 -3.06
N SER A 197 2.29 17.97 -4.16
CA SER A 197 1.70 17.87 -5.49
C SER A 197 1.47 16.42 -5.95
N HIS A 198 1.95 15.44 -5.18
CA HIS A 198 1.98 14.01 -5.52
C HIS A 198 2.61 13.73 -6.90
N ARG A 199 3.82 14.25 -7.10
CA ARG A 199 4.51 14.16 -8.40
C ARG A 199 5.92 13.62 -8.24
N LEU A 200 6.28 12.70 -9.13
CA LEU A 200 7.65 12.26 -9.31
C LEU A 200 8.26 13.02 -10.50
N TYR A 201 9.24 13.87 -10.22
CA TYR A 201 10.04 14.56 -11.23
C TYR A 201 11.34 13.78 -11.46
N ILE A 202 11.57 13.29 -12.67
CA ILE A 202 12.79 12.59 -13.05
C ILE A 202 13.61 13.54 -13.93
N GLU A 203 14.85 13.80 -13.51
CA GLU A 203 15.79 14.63 -14.26
C GLU A 203 16.16 13.98 -15.59
N PRO A 204 16.53 14.77 -16.63
CA PRO A 204 16.97 14.22 -17.90
C PRO A 204 18.15 13.25 -17.74
N PRO A 205 17.98 11.95 -18.05
CA PRO A 205 19.07 10.98 -17.90
C PRO A 205 20.09 11.06 -19.04
N GLU A 206 19.72 11.72 -20.15
CA GLU A 206 20.55 11.92 -21.33
C GLU A 206 20.71 13.42 -21.65
N ALA A 207 21.65 13.73 -22.54
CA ALA A 207 21.94 15.10 -22.98
C ALA A 207 20.85 15.75 -23.87
N ASP A 208 19.73 15.07 -24.11
CA ASP A 208 18.59 15.60 -24.87
C ASP A 208 17.65 16.48 -24.03
N GLN A 209 17.93 16.62 -22.72
CA GLN A 209 17.20 17.48 -21.80
C GLN A 209 15.71 17.12 -21.71
N LEU A 210 15.37 15.85 -21.86
CA LEU A 210 14.01 15.34 -21.70
C LEU A 210 13.78 14.89 -20.25
N ALA A 211 13.02 15.67 -19.49
CA ALA A 211 12.59 15.31 -18.15
C ALA A 211 11.27 14.52 -18.21
N LEU A 212 11.12 13.53 -17.34
CA LEU A 212 9.87 12.79 -17.18
C LEU A 212 9.20 13.24 -15.88
N VAL A 213 7.92 13.58 -15.94
CA VAL A 213 7.14 13.90 -14.74
C VAL A 213 5.95 12.97 -14.65
N CYS A 214 5.85 12.22 -13.56
CA CYS A 214 4.67 11.40 -13.27
C CYS A 214 3.74 12.12 -12.30
N PHE A 215 2.48 12.27 -12.70
CA PHE A 215 1.43 12.88 -11.89
C PHE A 215 0.55 11.79 -11.30
N PHE A 216 0.50 11.71 -9.97
CA PHE A 216 -0.43 10.86 -9.23
C PHE A 216 -1.67 11.67 -8.83
N ASP A 217 -2.79 11.00 -8.57
CA ASP A 217 -4.04 11.65 -8.16
C ASP A 217 -4.14 11.85 -6.63
N GLY A 218 -3.15 11.35 -5.88
CA GLY A 218 -3.09 11.41 -4.41
C GLY A 218 -3.83 10.29 -3.68
N TRP A 219 -4.52 9.40 -4.39
CA TRP A 219 -5.35 8.35 -3.80
C TRP A 219 -5.07 6.97 -4.37
N ASN A 220 -4.82 6.90 -5.67
CA ASN A 220 -4.31 5.75 -6.37
C ASN A 220 -2.81 5.98 -6.66
N MET A 221 -1.98 5.37 -5.82
CA MET A 221 -0.53 5.45 -5.93
C MET A 221 0.07 4.35 -6.82
N ASP A 222 -0.77 3.54 -7.46
CA ASP A 222 -0.36 2.47 -8.37
C ASP A 222 -0.45 2.89 -9.84
N GLN A 223 -0.95 4.09 -10.12
CA GLN A 223 -1.07 4.62 -11.47
C GLN A 223 -0.64 6.09 -11.52
N CYS A 224 0.16 6.46 -12.52
CA CYS A 224 0.50 7.85 -12.77
C CYS A 224 0.50 8.24 -14.25
N GLU A 225 0.12 9.49 -14.51
CA GLU A 225 0.19 10.09 -15.83
C GLU A 225 1.62 10.61 -16.06
N GLY A 226 2.40 9.90 -16.87
CA GLY A 226 3.75 10.30 -17.26
C GLY A 226 3.73 11.30 -18.40
N ARG A 227 4.46 12.41 -18.24
CA ARG A 227 4.64 13.43 -19.29
C ARG A 227 6.13 13.69 -19.48
N ILE A 228 6.62 13.45 -20.68
CA ILE A 228 7.98 13.82 -21.07
C ILE A 228 7.96 15.25 -21.57
N LYS A 229 8.83 16.09 -21.02
CA LYS A 229 8.92 17.50 -21.36
C LYS A 229 10.37 17.92 -21.61
N HIS A 230 10.55 18.91 -22.46
CA HIS A 230 11.84 19.59 -22.56
C HIS A 230 12.12 20.38 -21.28
N ALA A 231 13.28 20.16 -20.65
CA ALA A 231 13.63 20.76 -19.35
C ALA A 231 13.61 22.31 -19.38
N LEU A 232 13.96 22.92 -20.52
CA LEU A 232 13.99 24.37 -20.69
C LEU A 232 12.62 24.96 -21.06
N THR A 233 11.99 24.47 -22.13
CA THR A 233 10.74 25.06 -22.66
C THR A 233 9.50 24.60 -21.90
N ARG A 234 9.61 23.51 -21.12
CA ARG A 234 8.49 22.82 -20.43
C ARG A 234 7.39 22.32 -21.36
N GLU A 235 7.66 22.27 -22.67
CA GLU A 235 6.75 21.74 -23.68
C GLU A 235 6.64 20.23 -23.53
N ILE A 236 5.39 19.72 -23.52
CA ILE A 236 5.12 18.28 -23.45
C ILE A 236 5.23 17.69 -24.84
N CYS A 237 6.12 16.72 -25.01
CA CYS A 237 6.39 16.09 -26.30
C CYS A 237 6.14 14.58 -26.31
N ALA A 238 5.96 13.96 -25.15
CA ALA A 238 5.42 12.60 -25.08
C ALA A 238 4.55 12.42 -23.84
N LYS A 239 3.64 11.45 -23.91
CA LYS A 239 2.75 11.08 -22.80
C LYS A 239 2.67 9.57 -22.67
N LEU A 240 2.73 9.09 -21.43
CA LEU A 240 2.62 7.69 -21.06
C LEU A 240 1.67 7.54 -19.88
N ILE A 241 1.09 6.36 -19.73
CA ILE A 241 0.34 5.99 -18.52
C ILE A 241 1.08 4.85 -17.85
N PHE A 242 1.63 5.11 -16.67
CA PHE A 242 2.37 4.14 -15.86
C PHE A 242 1.45 3.43 -14.89
N VAL A 243 1.67 2.13 -14.73
CA VAL A 243 1.01 1.28 -13.74
C VAL A 243 2.08 0.51 -12.97
N ARG A 244 1.95 0.45 -11.65
CA ARG A 244 2.82 -0.33 -10.77
C ARG A 244 2.67 -1.82 -11.09
N LYS A 245 3.80 -2.52 -11.22
CA LYS A 245 3.86 -3.98 -11.33
C LYS A 245 3.91 -4.56 -9.92
N HIS A 246 3.00 -5.48 -9.62
CA HIS A 246 2.97 -6.28 -8.39
C HIS A 246 3.59 -7.66 -8.61
#